data_AF-A0A0K0D082-F1
#
_entry.id   AF-A0A0K0D082-F1
#
_cell.length_a   1.000
_cell.length_b   1.000
_cell.length_c   1.000
_cell.angle_alpha   90.00
_cell.angle_beta   90.00
_cell.angle_gamma   90.00
#
_symmetry.space_group_name_H-M   'P 1'
#
loop_
_entity.id
_entity.type
_entity.pdbx_description
1 polymer ?
#
loop_
_entity_poly.entity_id
_entity_poly.type
_entity_poly.pdbx_seq_one_letter_code
_entity_poly.pdbx_strand_id
1 'polypeptide(L)'
;MNGFLERSVSASSLSLTLQGLMNPYEKEFNKGKEDAIFEMFKIPGKNQASIGRLLTILKSLGLRMDDPRLKSMMRHLKEIEKQEEAKTNEVTEPKRWKLNKELFKECVALSVDLISQALQNNLVIPSWSKFVEQIKIFYLEVSDLAIISNILTL
;
A
#
# COMPACT_ATOMS: atom_id res chain seq x y z
N MET A 1 11.83 -47.87 -32.79
CA MET A 1 12.56 -47.58 -31.54
C MET A 1 12.96 -46.11 -31.54
N ASN A 2 12.36 -45.36 -30.62
CA ASN A 2 12.68 -44.06 -30.02
C ASN A 2 13.61 -43.08 -30.76
N GLY A 3 13.01 -42.06 -31.38
CA GLY A 3 13.65 -40.77 -31.63
C GLY A 3 13.38 -39.83 -30.45
N PHE A 4 14.36 -39.65 -29.56
CA PHE A 4 14.32 -38.63 -28.51
C PHE A 4 14.99 -37.35 -29.01
N LEU A 5 14.22 -36.27 -28.94
CA LEU A 5 14.54 -34.91 -29.38
C LEU A 5 15.45 -34.25 -28.32
N GLU A 6 16.76 -34.12 -28.58
CA GLU A 6 17.61 -33.23 -27.78
C GLU A 6 17.28 -31.77 -28.13
N ARG A 7 16.42 -31.15 -27.31
CA ARG A 7 16.26 -29.69 -27.32
C ARG A 7 17.37 -29.08 -26.48
N SER A 8 18.31 -28.39 -27.12
CA SER A 8 19.29 -27.56 -26.41
C SER A 8 18.54 -26.44 -25.67
N VAL A 9 18.61 -26.47 -24.34
CA VAL A 9 18.03 -25.41 -23.51
C VAL A 9 18.94 -24.19 -23.62
N SER A 10 18.41 -23.05 -24.09
CA SER A 10 19.22 -21.84 -24.27
C SER A 10 19.70 -21.31 -22.92
N ALA A 11 20.88 -20.68 -22.91
CA ALA A 11 21.45 -20.04 -21.72
C ALA A 11 20.49 -19.00 -21.10
N SER A 12 19.65 -18.35 -21.91
CA SER A 12 18.61 -17.42 -21.47
C SER A 12 17.45 -18.11 -20.72
N SER A 13 17.08 -19.33 -21.10
CA SER A 13 16.10 -20.12 -20.33
C SER A 13 16.68 -20.50 -18.97
N LEU A 14 17.94 -20.93 -18.93
CA LEU A 14 18.62 -21.27 -17.68
C LEU A 14 18.79 -20.06 -16.76
N SER A 15 19.10 -18.88 -17.29
CA SER A 15 19.22 -17.66 -16.49
C SER A 15 17.88 -17.20 -15.91
N LEU A 16 16.78 -17.33 -16.67
CA LEU A 16 15.43 -17.04 -16.17
C LEU A 16 15.02 -18.01 -15.06
N THR A 17 15.32 -19.30 -15.20
CA THR A 17 15.08 -20.30 -14.14
C THR A 17 15.93 -20.03 -12.91
N LEU A 18 17.23 -19.73 -13.07
CA LEU A 18 18.13 -19.38 -11.97
C LEU A 18 17.66 -18.12 -11.23
N GLN A 19 17.21 -17.10 -11.96
CA GLN A 19 16.69 -15.88 -11.36
C GLN A 19 15.41 -16.11 -10.54
N GLY A 20 14.57 -17.06 -10.96
CA GLY A 20 13.43 -17.53 -10.16
C GLY A 20 13.81 -18.33 -8.90
N LEU A 21 14.97 -19.00 -8.92
CA LEU A 21 15.51 -19.80 -7.81
C LEU A 21 16.42 -19.02 -6.86
N MET A 22 16.91 -17.85 -7.26
CA MET A 22 17.80 -17.02 -6.42
C MET A 22 17.04 -16.30 -5.30
N ASN A 23 15.70 -16.34 -5.27
CA ASN A 23 14.95 -15.71 -4.19
C ASN A 23 13.58 -16.34 -3.86
N PRO A 24 13.52 -17.64 -3.51
CA PRO A 24 12.27 -18.33 -3.19
C PRO A 24 11.60 -17.80 -1.92
N TYR A 25 12.37 -17.20 -1.00
CA TYR A 25 11.86 -16.72 0.29
C TYR A 25 11.20 -15.34 0.24
N GLU A 26 11.69 -14.39 -0.57
CA GLU A 26 11.06 -13.06 -0.64
C GLU A 26 9.71 -13.08 -1.35
N LYS A 27 9.50 -13.99 -2.31
CA LYS A 27 8.29 -14.02 -3.13
C LYS A 27 7.15 -14.85 -2.53
N GLU A 28 7.44 -15.85 -1.69
CA GLU A 28 6.42 -16.70 -1.06
C GLU A 28 5.96 -16.19 0.32
N PHE A 29 6.87 -15.64 1.13
CA PHE A 29 6.52 -15.13 2.47
C PHE A 29 5.57 -13.93 2.40
N ASN A 30 5.76 -13.10 1.39
CA ASN A 30 4.92 -11.95 1.10
C ASN A 30 3.58 -12.35 0.48
N LYS A 31 3.58 -13.38 -0.38
CA LYS A 31 2.42 -13.89 -1.12
C LYS A 31 1.18 -14.05 -0.24
N GLY A 32 1.36 -14.53 1.00
CA GLY A 32 0.28 -14.69 1.98
C GLY A 32 -0.23 -13.39 2.61
N LYS A 33 0.65 -12.42 2.86
CA LYS A 33 0.27 -11.12 3.43
C LYS A 33 -0.53 -10.29 2.44
N GLU A 34 -0.12 -10.22 1.16
CA GLU A 34 -0.94 -9.48 0.19
C GLU A 34 -2.28 -10.16 -0.08
N ASP A 35 -2.33 -11.49 -0.09
CA ASP A 35 -3.61 -12.21 -0.21
C ASP A 35 -4.53 -11.91 0.98
N ALA A 36 -4.01 -11.92 2.20
CA ALA A 36 -4.78 -11.56 3.39
C ALA A 36 -5.29 -10.11 3.32
N ILE A 37 -4.43 -9.17 2.96
CA ILE A 37 -4.82 -7.76 2.78
C ILE A 37 -5.86 -7.64 1.65
N PHE A 38 -5.69 -8.34 0.53
CA PHE A 38 -6.68 -8.33 -0.55
C PHE A 38 -8.05 -8.78 -0.06
N GLU A 39 -8.13 -9.91 0.66
CA GLU A 39 -9.42 -10.40 1.19
C GLU A 39 -10.06 -9.42 2.19
N MET A 40 -9.27 -8.68 2.99
CA MET A 40 -9.78 -7.63 3.88
C MET A 40 -10.45 -6.46 3.12
N PHE A 41 -9.96 -6.14 1.92
CA PHE A 41 -10.41 -4.99 1.12
C PHE A 41 -11.22 -5.39 -0.12
N LYS A 42 -11.51 -6.67 -0.28
CA LYS A 42 -12.28 -7.24 -1.38
C LYS A 42 -13.71 -6.72 -1.37
N ILE A 43 -14.23 -6.45 -2.55
CA ILE A 43 -15.60 -6.00 -2.76
C ILE A 43 -16.49 -7.25 -2.86
N PRO A 44 -17.55 -7.37 -2.04
CA PRO A 44 -18.46 -8.51 -2.10
C PRO A 44 -19.01 -8.71 -3.52
N GLY A 45 -18.97 -9.95 -4.01
CA GLY A 45 -19.46 -10.30 -5.34
C GLY A 45 -18.56 -9.88 -6.52
N LYS A 46 -17.36 -9.34 -6.28
CA LYS A 46 -16.39 -9.00 -7.34
C LYS A 46 -15.00 -9.52 -6.99
N ASN A 47 -14.21 -9.93 -7.99
CA ASN A 47 -12.80 -10.25 -7.80
C ASN A 47 -11.92 -8.98 -7.86
N GLN A 48 -12.33 -7.95 -7.12
CA GLN A 48 -11.69 -6.63 -7.06
C GLN A 48 -11.62 -6.16 -5.61
N ALA A 49 -10.57 -5.42 -5.27
CA ALA A 49 -10.40 -4.82 -3.96
C ALA A 49 -10.32 -3.29 -4.03
N SER A 50 -10.82 -2.64 -2.99
CA SER A 50 -10.81 -1.18 -2.90
C SER A 50 -9.50 -0.67 -2.29
N ILE A 51 -8.59 -0.19 -3.14
CA ILE A 51 -7.35 0.46 -2.70
C ILE A 51 -7.65 1.77 -1.98
N GLY A 52 -8.70 2.49 -2.37
CA GLY A 52 -9.13 3.72 -1.70
C GLY A 52 -9.55 3.51 -0.25
N ARG A 53 -10.20 2.36 0.02
CA ARG A 53 -10.55 1.97 1.40
C ARG A 53 -9.29 1.65 2.21
N LEU A 54 -8.34 0.91 1.63
CA LEU A 54 -7.04 0.65 2.26
C LEU A 54 -6.36 1.97 2.64
N LEU A 55 -6.22 2.87 1.68
CA LEU A 55 -5.62 4.19 1.85
C LEU A 55 -6.30 5.04 2.92
N THR A 56 -7.63 4.98 3.01
CA THR A 56 -8.39 5.68 4.06
C THR A 56 -8.08 5.12 5.45
N ILE A 57 -7.98 3.79 5.58
CA ILE A 57 -7.62 3.15 6.85
C ILE A 57 -6.18 3.51 7.23
N LEU A 58 -5.23 3.42 6.30
CA LEU A 58 -3.84 3.83 6.54
C LEU A 58 -3.75 5.28 7.04
N LYS A 59 -4.54 6.20 6.46
CA LYS A 59 -4.63 7.60 6.90
C LYS A 59 -5.15 7.71 8.34
N SER A 60 -6.17 6.93 8.70
CA SER A 60 -6.69 6.92 10.08
C SER A 60 -5.69 6.38 11.11
N LEU A 61 -4.75 5.55 10.67
CA LEU A 61 -3.63 5.02 11.47
C LEU A 61 -2.41 5.96 11.50
N GLY A 62 -2.50 7.13 10.86
CA GLY A 62 -1.43 8.14 10.85
C GLY A 62 -0.44 8.03 9.69
N LEU A 63 -0.63 7.08 8.77
CA LEU A 63 0.21 6.96 7.58
C LEU A 63 -0.33 7.85 6.46
N ARG A 64 0.47 8.82 6.04
CA ARG A 64 0.09 9.78 5.00
C ARG A 64 0.55 9.30 3.60
N MET A 65 -0.10 9.84 2.57
CA MET A 65 0.23 9.54 1.16
C MET A 65 1.64 9.99 0.75
N ASP A 66 2.17 10.99 1.43
CA ASP A 66 3.52 11.54 1.27
C ASP A 66 4.57 10.83 2.15
N ASP A 67 4.19 9.77 2.89
CA ASP A 67 5.14 8.98 3.68
C ASP A 67 6.20 8.36 2.76
N PRO A 68 7.51 8.63 2.96
CA PRO A 68 8.58 8.11 2.12
C PRO A 68 8.58 6.58 2.00
N ARG A 69 8.10 5.87 3.03
CA ARG A 69 8.03 4.40 3.05
C ARG A 69 6.92 3.85 2.15
N LEU A 70 5.87 4.62 1.91
CA LEU A 70 4.78 4.28 0.98
C LEU A 70 5.02 4.80 -0.45
N LYS A 71 6.08 5.59 -0.67
CA LYS A 71 6.37 6.26 -1.95
C LYS A 71 6.41 5.30 -3.13
N SER A 72 6.93 4.08 -2.94
CA SER A 72 7.02 3.07 -4.01
C SER A 72 5.63 2.63 -4.48
N MET A 73 4.77 2.23 -3.53
CA MET A 73 3.37 1.88 -3.80
C MET A 73 2.62 3.05 -4.44
N MET A 74 2.73 4.26 -3.89
CA MET A 74 2.02 5.44 -4.39
C MET A 74 2.45 5.84 -5.80
N ARG A 75 3.74 5.69 -6.13
CA ARG A 75 4.24 5.91 -7.50
C ARG A 75 3.66 4.89 -8.47
N HIS A 76 3.63 3.62 -8.07
CA HIS A 76 3.10 2.54 -8.90
C HIS A 76 1.59 2.71 -9.15
N LEU A 77 0.83 3.08 -8.13
CA LEU A 77 -0.60 3.40 -8.27
C LEU A 77 -0.86 4.52 -9.28
N LYS A 78 -0.06 5.60 -9.25
CA LYS A 78 -0.15 6.70 -10.22
C LYS A 78 0.18 6.25 -11.65
N GLU A 79 1.13 5.33 -11.80
CA GLU A 79 1.48 4.79 -13.12
C GLU A 79 0.34 3.94 -13.69
N ILE A 80 -0.29 3.09 -12.86
CA ILE A 80 -1.48 2.32 -13.24
C ILE A 80 -2.61 3.26 -13.67
N GLU A 81 -2.87 4.30 -12.88
CA GLU A 81 -3.89 5.31 -13.19
C GLU A 81 -3.64 5.96 -14.55
N LYS A 82 -2.42 6.44 -14.80
CA LYS A 82 -2.01 7.07 -16.06
C LYS A 82 -2.11 6.11 -17.26
N GLN A 83 -1.67 4.86 -17.11
CA GLN A 83 -1.70 3.87 -18.19
C GLN A 83 -3.12 3.55 -18.61
N GLU A 84 -4.02 3.44 -17.66
CA GLU A 84 -5.39 3.13 -17.99
C GLU A 84 -6.17 4.39 -18.46
N GLU A 85 -5.79 5.62 -18.07
CA GLU A 85 -6.34 6.87 -18.63
C GLU A 85 -6.03 6.96 -20.12
N ALA A 86 -4.79 6.63 -20.51
CA ALA A 86 -4.37 6.56 -21.89
C ALA A 86 -5.12 5.50 -22.73
N LYS A 87 -5.68 4.46 -22.09
CA LYS A 87 -6.45 3.40 -22.77
C LYS A 87 -7.92 3.78 -22.99
N THR A 88 -8.51 4.52 -22.06
CA THR A 88 -9.96 4.82 -22.10
C THR A 88 -10.26 6.18 -22.74
N ASN A 89 -9.27 7.07 -22.93
CA ASN A 89 -9.45 8.45 -23.44
C ASN A 89 -10.49 9.28 -22.64
N GLU A 90 -10.83 8.84 -21.44
CA GLU A 90 -11.70 9.55 -20.51
C GLU A 90 -10.86 10.03 -19.33
N VAL A 91 -10.94 11.32 -18.99
CA VAL A 91 -10.48 11.85 -17.71
C VAL A 91 -11.50 11.40 -16.67
N THR A 92 -11.42 10.15 -16.24
CA THR A 92 -12.36 9.64 -15.26
C THR A 92 -11.85 9.97 -13.86
N GLU A 93 -12.68 10.70 -13.11
CA GLU A 93 -12.61 10.85 -11.66
C GLU A 93 -12.27 9.54 -10.91
N PRO A 94 -11.85 9.58 -9.62
CA PRO A 94 -11.29 8.49 -8.78
C PRO A 94 -12.05 7.14 -8.66
N LYS A 95 -12.91 6.78 -9.61
CA LYS A 95 -13.48 5.46 -9.90
C LYS A 95 -12.43 4.34 -9.96
N ARG A 96 -11.14 4.63 -10.17
CA ARG A 96 -10.03 3.66 -10.22
C ARG A 96 -9.53 3.15 -8.88
N TRP A 97 -10.17 3.53 -7.79
CA TRP A 97 -9.84 3.01 -6.46
C TRP A 97 -10.23 1.53 -6.25
N LYS A 98 -10.57 0.82 -7.32
CA LYS A 98 -10.90 -0.60 -7.34
C LYS A 98 -9.94 -1.29 -8.32
N LEU A 99 -9.08 -2.14 -7.80
CA LEU A 99 -8.10 -2.89 -8.58
C LEU A 99 -8.53 -4.35 -8.66
N ASN A 100 -8.18 -5.03 -9.76
CA ASN A 100 -8.26 -6.49 -9.81
C ASN A 100 -7.26 -7.11 -8.79
N LYS A 101 -7.38 -8.41 -8.57
CA LYS A 101 -6.56 -9.10 -7.56
C LYS A 101 -5.06 -8.94 -7.83
N GLU A 102 -4.64 -9.09 -9.07
CA GLU A 102 -3.24 -9.09 -9.46
C GLU A 102 -2.61 -7.71 -9.25
N LEU A 103 -3.23 -6.64 -9.79
CA LEU A 103 -2.73 -5.27 -9.65
C LEU A 103 -2.78 -4.79 -8.19
N PHE A 104 -3.80 -5.19 -7.42
CA PHE A 104 -3.87 -4.85 -6.01
C PHE A 104 -2.70 -5.46 -5.25
N LYS A 105 -2.41 -6.75 -5.47
CA LYS A 105 -1.29 -7.43 -4.83
C LYS A 105 0.05 -6.83 -5.25
N GLU A 106 0.24 -6.53 -6.53
CA GLU A 106 1.46 -5.86 -7.02
C GLU A 106 1.69 -4.51 -6.33
N CYS A 107 0.63 -3.70 -6.17
CA CYS A 107 0.73 -2.43 -5.45
C CYS A 107 1.10 -2.63 -3.97
N VAL A 108 0.39 -3.52 -3.28
CA VAL A 108 0.58 -3.74 -1.84
C VAL A 108 1.94 -4.38 -1.56
N ALA A 109 2.44 -5.27 -2.42
CA ALA A 109 3.73 -5.94 -2.28
C ALA A 109 4.90 -4.96 -2.11
N LEU A 110 4.83 -3.78 -2.74
CA LEU A 110 5.86 -2.73 -2.64
C LEU A 110 6.00 -2.12 -1.25
N SER A 111 5.02 -2.33 -0.35
CA SER A 111 5.02 -1.79 1.02
C SER A 111 4.28 -2.72 2.00
N VAL A 112 4.27 -4.03 1.73
CA VAL A 112 3.38 -5.00 2.41
C VAL A 112 3.64 -5.11 3.90
N ASP A 113 4.91 -5.07 4.33
CA ASP A 113 5.25 -5.18 5.75
C ASP A 113 4.74 -3.98 6.55
N LEU A 114 4.91 -2.77 6.03
CA LEU A 114 4.42 -1.56 6.68
C LEU A 114 2.90 -1.55 6.76
N ILE A 115 2.22 -1.93 5.66
CA ILE A 115 0.76 -2.00 5.62
C ILE A 115 0.26 -3.06 6.60
N SER A 116 0.90 -4.24 6.63
CA SER A 116 0.55 -5.33 7.55
C SER A 116 0.72 -4.92 9.01
N GLN A 117 1.84 -4.27 9.35
CA GLN A 117 2.08 -3.72 10.70
C GLN A 117 1.02 -2.68 11.08
N ALA A 118 0.69 -1.76 10.16
CA ALA A 118 -0.32 -0.75 10.41
C ALA A 118 -1.70 -1.37 10.68
N LEU A 119 -2.13 -2.33 9.86
CA LEU A 119 -3.42 -3.01 10.01
C LEU A 119 -3.50 -3.85 11.30
N GLN A 120 -2.36 -4.32 11.82
CA GLN A 120 -2.27 -5.02 13.10
C GLN A 120 -2.19 -4.08 14.31
N ASN A 121 -2.29 -2.76 14.11
CA ASN A 121 -2.01 -1.73 15.12
C ASN A 121 -0.61 -1.86 15.74
N ASN A 122 0.33 -2.47 15.02
CA ASN A 122 1.72 -2.63 15.43
C ASN A 122 2.57 -1.45 14.94
N LEU A 123 2.11 -0.24 15.25
CA LEU A 123 2.85 1.00 15.06
C LEU A 123 3.34 1.48 16.42
N VAL A 124 4.36 2.35 16.43
CA VAL A 124 4.88 2.97 17.66
C VAL A 124 3.75 3.64 18.47
N ILE A 125 2.75 4.18 17.78
CA ILE A 125 1.51 4.71 18.36
C ILE A 125 0.34 3.84 17.87
N PRO A 126 -0.11 2.85 18.64
CA PRO A 126 -1.18 1.93 18.23
C PRO A 126 -2.54 2.61 18.05
N SER A 127 -2.83 3.62 18.87
CA SER A 127 -4.11 4.36 18.84
C SER A 127 -3.89 5.78 18.35
N TRP A 128 -3.64 5.93 17.04
CA TRP A 128 -3.35 7.23 16.43
C TRP A 128 -4.46 8.26 16.69
N SER A 129 -5.74 7.88 16.60
CA SER A 129 -6.86 8.79 16.82
C SER A 129 -6.88 9.39 18.23
N LYS A 130 -6.66 8.56 19.26
CA LYS A 130 -6.60 9.03 20.66
C LYS A 130 -5.38 9.91 20.88
N PHE A 131 -4.23 9.54 20.30
CA PHE A 131 -3.01 10.34 20.39
C PHE A 131 -3.23 11.75 19.82
N VAL A 132 -3.81 11.86 18.61
CA VAL A 132 -4.10 13.15 17.98
C VAL A 132 -5.09 13.98 18.81
N GLU A 133 -6.10 13.34 19.41
CA GLU A 133 -7.04 14.01 20.30
C GLU A 133 -6.32 14.63 21.53
N GLN A 134 -5.43 13.89 22.17
CA GLN A 134 -4.65 14.40 23.31
C GLN A 134 -3.69 15.52 22.90
N ILE A 135 -3.01 15.39 21.76
CA ILE A 135 -2.15 16.46 21.22
C ILE A 135 -2.96 17.72 20.93
N LYS A 136 -4.19 17.56 20.40
CA LYS A 136 -5.08 18.69 20.15
C LYS A 136 -5.48 19.39 21.45
N ILE A 137 -5.77 18.65 22.52
CA ILE A 137 -6.06 19.22 23.85
C ILE A 137 -4.88 20.05 24.33
N PHE A 138 -3.67 19.48 24.35
CA PHE A 138 -2.47 20.20 24.79
C PHE A 138 -2.19 21.45 23.95
N TYR A 139 -2.37 21.36 22.64
CA TYR A 139 -2.21 22.52 21.76
C TYR A 139 -3.18 23.65 22.12
N LEU A 140 -4.45 23.33 22.37
CA LEU A 140 -5.47 24.32 22.72
C LEU A 140 -5.17 24.95 24.10
N GLU A 141 -4.82 24.14 25.10
CA GLU A 141 -4.47 24.63 26.44
C GLU A 141 -3.29 25.62 26.39
N VAL A 142 -2.23 25.31 25.64
CA VAL A 142 -1.07 26.21 25.49
C VAL A 142 -1.43 27.47 24.68
N SER A 143 -2.25 27.32 23.64
CA SER A 143 -2.70 28.46 22.83
C SER A 143 -3.52 29.45 23.65
N ASP A 144 -4.41 28.96 24.51
CA ASP A 144 -5.23 29.80 25.37
C ASP A 144 -4.37 30.54 26.42
N LEU A 145 -3.36 29.88 26.99
CA LEU A 145 -2.40 30.51 27.91
C LEU A 145 -1.58 31.62 27.24
N ALA A 146 -1.14 31.43 26.00
CA ALA A 146 -0.39 32.44 25.24
C ALA A 146 -1.23 33.69 24.95
N ILE A 147 -2.55 33.51 24.71
CA ILE A 147 -3.48 34.63 24.52
C ILE A 147 -3.68 35.39 25.84
N ILE A 148 -3.89 34.68 26.95
CA ILE A 148 -4.09 35.30 28.28
C ILE A 148 -2.84 36.09 28.71
N SER A 149 -1.64 35.55 28.49
CA SER A 149 -0.39 36.25 28.80
C SER A 149 -0.25 37.56 28.04
N ASN A 150 -0.61 37.60 26.75
CA ASN A 150 -0.49 38.81 25.94
C ASN A 150 -1.51 39.90 26.32
N ILE A 151 -2.69 39.51 26.83
CA ILE A 151 -3.72 40.46 27.28
C ILE A 151 -3.39 41.05 28.66
N LEU A 152 -2.76 40.29 29.56
CA LEU A 152 -2.38 40.76 30.91
C LEU A 152 -1.13 41.66 30.93
N THR A 153 -0.38 41.75 29.83
CA THR A 153 0.78 42.63 29.67
C THR A 153 0.50 43.93 28.90
N LEU A 154 -0.76 44.20 28.55
CA LEU A 154 -1.24 45.48 27.96
C LEU A 154 -2.08 46.25 28.98
#